data_AF-A0A934EJP0-F1
#
_entry.id   AF-A0A934EJP0-F1
#
_cell.length_a   1.000
_cell.length_b   1.000
_cell.length_c   1.000
_cell.angle_alpha   90.00
_cell.angle_beta   90.00
_cell.angle_gamma   90.00
#
_symmetry.space_group_name_H-M   'P 1'
#
loop_
_entity.id
_entity.type
_entity.pdbx_description
1 polymer ?
#
loop_
_entity_poly.entity_id
_entity_poly.type
_entity_poly.pdbx_seq_one_letter_code
_entity_poly.pdbx_strand_id
1 'polypeptide(L)'
;MSEYFVLDGHKAVPIDDPIKWAQEFSKVDMRRVAETEKDGVRVSTVFLGLNHSFGDGPPLLFETMIFGGKHDQDQDRYTTWEEAEEGHKRMCEVAFEV
;
A
#
# COMPACT_ATOMS: atom_id res chain seq x y z
N MET A 1 6.18 -17.16 -10.20
CA MET A 1 5.33 -16.25 -9.38
C MET A 1 4.92 -15.12 -10.29
N SER A 2 3.65 -14.71 -10.29
CA SER A 2 3.21 -13.57 -11.11
C SER A 2 3.80 -12.28 -10.52
N GLU A 3 4.27 -11.39 -11.39
CA GLU A 3 4.84 -10.09 -10.99
C GLU A 3 3.74 -9.06 -10.72
N TYR A 4 2.58 -9.24 -11.36
CA TYR A 4 1.45 -8.31 -11.37
C TYR A 4 0.27 -8.82 -10.53
N PHE A 5 -0.37 -7.89 -9.83
CA PHE A 5 -1.56 -8.15 -9.02
C PHE A 5 -2.60 -7.07 -9.26
N VAL A 6 -3.87 -7.46 -9.18
CA VAL A 6 -5.03 -6.55 -9.18
C VAL A 6 -5.86 -6.79 -7.92
N LEU A 7 -6.83 -5.91 -7.67
CA LEU A 7 -7.74 -6.02 -6.55
C LEU A 7 -9.10 -6.55 -7.02
N ASP A 8 -9.58 -7.59 -6.34
CA ASP A 8 -10.99 -8.00 -6.35
C ASP A 8 -11.58 -7.65 -4.98
N GLY A 9 -12.21 -6.48 -4.89
CA GLY A 9 -12.51 -5.85 -3.61
C GLY A 9 -11.21 -5.55 -2.84
N HIS A 10 -11.08 -6.07 -1.62
CA HIS A 10 -9.88 -5.93 -0.79
C HIS A 10 -8.90 -7.11 -0.92
N LYS A 11 -9.14 -8.02 -1.87
CA LYS A 11 -8.28 -9.19 -2.07
C LYS A 11 -7.33 -8.95 -3.24
N ALA A 12 -6.03 -9.06 -2.99
CA ALA A 12 -5.04 -9.10 -4.06
C ALA A 12 -5.09 -10.44 -4.80
N VAL A 13 -5.19 -10.38 -6.12
CA VAL A 13 -5.23 -11.56 -7.00
C VAL A 13 -4.16 -11.42 -8.09
N PRO A 14 -3.37 -12.49 -8.35
CA PRO A 14 -2.35 -12.46 -9.39
C PRO A 14 -2.99 -12.40 -10.78
N ILE A 15 -2.32 -11.70 -11.69
CA ILE A 15 -2.70 -11.63 -13.11
C ILE A 15 -1.45 -11.72 -13.98
N ASP A 16 -1.52 -12.48 -15.07
CA ASP A 16 -0.38 -12.65 -15.98
C ASP A 16 -0.45 -11.76 -17.23
N ASP A 17 -1.55 -11.00 -17.39
CA ASP A 17 -1.79 -10.10 -18.50
C ASP A 17 -1.41 -8.65 -18.12
N PRO A 18 -0.28 -8.13 -18.60
CA PRO A 18 0.21 -6.80 -18.24
C PRO A 18 -0.69 -5.67 -18.77
N ILE A 19 -1.46 -5.90 -19.85
CA ILE A 19 -2.38 -4.89 -20.38
C ILE A 19 -3.57 -4.76 -19.45
N LYS A 20 -4.15 -5.89 -19.02
CA LYS A 20 -5.24 -5.88 -18.03
C LYS A 20 -4.77 -5.33 -16.68
N TRP A 21 -3.58 -5.71 -16.24
CA TRP A 21 -2.97 -5.11 -15.05
C TRP A 21 -2.88 -3.59 -15.17
N ALA A 22 -2.36 -3.06 -16.29
CA ALA A 22 -2.24 -1.62 -16.49
C ALA A 22 -3.60 -0.90 -16.49
N GLN A 23 -4.63 -1.52 -17.08
CA GLN A 23 -5.99 -1.00 -17.07
C GLN A 23 -6.56 -0.93 -15.65
N GLU A 24 -6.44 -1.99 -14.86
CA GLU A 24 -6.91 -2.01 -13.47
C GLU A 24 -6.09 -1.06 -12.59
N PHE A 25 -4.76 -1.06 -12.74
CA PHE A 25 -3.85 -0.22 -11.97
C PHE A 25 -4.07 1.29 -12.20
N SER A 26 -4.54 1.67 -13.39
CA SER A 26 -4.88 3.06 -13.71
C SER A 26 -6.05 3.62 -12.88
N LYS A 27 -6.86 2.76 -12.23
CA LYS A 27 -7.98 3.16 -11.38
C LYS A 27 -7.49 3.54 -9.99
N VAL A 28 -6.87 4.71 -9.87
CA VAL A 28 -6.17 5.17 -8.66
C VAL A 28 -7.03 5.08 -7.39
N ASP A 29 -8.30 5.48 -7.47
CA ASP A 29 -9.20 5.47 -6.31
C ASP A 29 -9.44 4.06 -5.75
N MET A 30 -9.41 3.02 -6.61
CA MET A 30 -9.57 1.63 -6.19
C MET A 30 -8.33 1.06 -5.49
N ARG A 31 -7.18 1.75 -5.59
CA ARG A 31 -5.92 1.32 -4.97
C ARG A 31 -5.65 1.96 -3.62
N ARG A 32 -6.43 2.97 -3.22
CA ARG A 32 -6.25 3.65 -1.93
C ARG A 32 -6.89 2.80 -0.83
N VAL A 33 -6.07 2.40 0.15
CA VAL A 33 -6.54 1.71 1.36
C VAL A 33 -7.00 2.74 2.39
N ALA A 34 -6.15 3.72 2.70
CA ALA A 34 -6.45 4.77 3.66
C ALA A 34 -5.55 6.00 3.41
N GLU A 35 -6.03 7.18 3.79
CA GLU A 35 -5.25 8.42 3.77
C GLU A 35 -5.67 9.27 4.98
N THR A 36 -4.68 9.72 5.77
CA THR A 36 -4.90 10.61 6.91
C THR A 36 -3.91 11.78 6.83
N GLU A 37 -4.40 13.00 7.02
CA GLU A 37 -3.58 14.22 6.98
C GLU A 37 -3.86 15.10 8.20
N LYS A 38 -2.80 15.58 8.85
CA LYS A 38 -2.87 16.47 10.02
C LYS A 38 -1.60 17.31 10.09
N ASP A 39 -1.76 18.62 10.34
CA ASP A 39 -0.65 19.57 10.58
C ASP A 39 0.46 19.54 9.51
N GLY A 40 0.09 19.32 8.24
CA GLY A 40 1.04 19.24 7.12
C GLY A 40 1.80 17.92 7.01
N VAL A 41 1.46 16.93 7.83
CA VAL A 41 1.95 15.54 7.75
C VAL A 41 0.84 14.67 7.17
N ARG A 42 1.19 13.81 6.22
CA ARG A 42 0.26 12.91 5.53
C ARG A 42 0.72 11.46 5.61
N VAL A 43 -0.16 10.57 6.05
CA VAL A 43 0.02 9.13 6.01
C VAL A 43 -0.84 8.56 4.89
N SER A 44 -0.22 7.94 3.89
CA SER A 44 -0.91 7.35 2.74
C SER A 44 -0.69 5.85 2.72
N THR A 45 -1.76 5.08 2.50
CA THR A 45 -1.68 3.62 2.36
C THR A 45 -2.34 3.18 1.08
N VAL A 46 -1.59 2.45 0.27
CA VAL A 46 -1.97 2.10 -1.10
C VAL A 46 -1.62 0.67 -1.47
N PHE A 47 -2.33 0.14 -2.46
CA PHE A 47 -1.96 -1.06 -3.20
C PHE A 47 -0.96 -0.73 -4.31
N LEU A 48 0.16 -1.45 -4.32
CA LEU A 48 1.29 -1.27 -5.23
C LEU A 48 1.11 -1.95 -6.58
N GLY A 49 0.24 -2.97 -6.67
CA GLY A 49 0.00 -3.73 -7.91
C GLY A 49 1.17 -4.59 -8.40
N LEU A 50 2.34 -4.49 -7.75
CA LEU A 50 3.56 -5.22 -8.07
C LEU A 50 4.14 -5.81 -6.78
N ASN A 51 4.68 -7.01 -6.87
CA ASN A 51 5.40 -7.61 -5.74
C ASN A 51 6.70 -6.85 -5.45
N HIS A 52 6.75 -6.17 -4.30
CA HIS A 52 7.93 -5.46 -3.80
C HIS A 52 8.80 -6.28 -2.83
N SER A 53 8.57 -7.59 -2.74
CA SER A 53 9.45 -8.52 -2.04
C SER A 53 10.61 -8.92 -2.95
N PHE A 54 11.85 -8.56 -2.57
CA PHE A 54 13.07 -8.82 -3.34
C PHE A 54 13.81 -10.11 -2.93
N GLY A 55 13.15 -11.01 -2.21
CA GLY A 55 13.73 -12.24 -1.71
C GLY A 55 12.70 -13.33 -1.43
N ASP A 56 13.08 -14.31 -0.61
CA ASP A 56 12.17 -15.37 -0.18
C ASP A 56 11.16 -14.82 0.83
N GLY A 57 9.87 -14.95 0.53
CA GLY A 57 8.79 -14.49 1.39
C GLY A 57 7.47 -14.30 0.66
N PRO A 58 6.39 -13.98 1.40
CA PRO A 58 5.13 -13.59 0.78
C PRO A 58 5.29 -12.29 -0.04
N PRO A 59 4.41 -12.05 -1.02
CA PRO A 59 4.49 -10.84 -1.81
C PRO A 59 4.14 -9.61 -0.97
N LEU A 60 4.92 -8.54 -1.11
CA LEU A 60 4.63 -7.25 -0.48
C LEU A 60 3.89 -6.38 -1.49
N LEU A 61 2.59 -6.20 -1.27
CA LEU A 61 1.65 -5.66 -2.26
C LEU A 61 1.01 -4.34 -1.81
N PHE A 62 1.18 -3.98 -0.55
CA PHE A 62 0.65 -2.76 0.04
C PHE A 62 1.78 -1.99 0.71
N GLU A 63 1.65 -0.67 0.77
CA GLU A 63 2.62 0.22 1.41
C GLU A 63 1.89 1.31 2.18
N THR A 64 2.34 1.57 3.40
CA THR A 64 2.05 2.81 4.12
C THR A 64 3.30 3.66 4.12
N MET A 65 3.17 4.94 3.75
CA MET A 65 4.27 5.91 3.77
C MET A 65 3.84 7.21 4.44
N ILE A 66 4.73 7.78 5.24
CA ILE A 66 4.59 9.10 5.86
C ILE A 66 5.25 10.14 4.96
N PHE A 67 4.56 11.26 4.74
CA PHE A 67 5.06 12.43 4.03
C PHE A 67 5.02 13.65 4.95
N GLY A 68 6.15 14.31 5.11
CA GLY A 68 6.35 15.47 5.99
C GLY A 68 6.62 15.10 7.45
N GLY A 69 6.90 16.13 8.25
CA GLY A 69 7.16 15.98 9.69
C GLY A 69 8.50 15.31 10.01
N LYS A 70 8.60 14.76 11.22
CA LYS A 70 9.81 14.13 11.76
C LYS A 70 10.08 12.73 11.20
N HIS A 71 9.00 12.05 10.78
CA HIS A 71 9.00 10.68 10.27
C HIS A 71 8.84 10.66 8.72
N ASP A 72 9.25 11.74 8.04
CA ASP A 72 9.17 11.84 6.58
C ASP A 72 9.89 10.66 5.92
N GLN A 73 9.21 10.01 4.96
CA GLN A 73 9.66 8.84 4.23
C GLN A 73 9.76 7.53 5.02
N ASP A 74 9.39 7.52 6.31
CA ASP A 74 9.18 6.25 7.02
C ASP A 74 8.05 5.49 6.32
N GLN A 75 8.30 4.21 6.05
CA GLN A 75 7.39 3.35 5.30
C GLN A 75 7.44 1.91 5.79
N ASP A 76 6.31 1.24 5.69
CA ASP A 76 6.14 -0.19 5.94
C ASP A 76 5.31 -0.83 4.82
N ARG A 77 5.55 -2.12 4.57
CA ARG A 77 4.88 -2.88 3.51
C ARG A 77 4.22 -4.14 4.03
N TYR A 78 3.13 -4.53 3.37
CA TYR A 78 2.24 -5.59 3.84
C TYR A 78 1.83 -6.54 2.71
N THR A 79 1.40 -7.73 3.10
CA THR A 79 0.93 -8.76 2.17
C THR A 79 -0.56 -8.60 1.88
N THR A 80 -1.35 -8.24 2.90
CA THR A 80 -2.81 -8.16 2.81
C THR A 80 -3.32 -6.74 3.04
N TRP A 81 -4.56 -6.51 2.58
CA TRP A 81 -5.26 -5.25 2.81
C TRP A 81 -5.51 -5.00 4.30
N GLU A 82 -5.90 -6.04 5.04
CA GLU A 82 -6.17 -5.96 6.49
C GLU A 82 -4.90 -5.57 7.26
N GLU A 83 -3.76 -6.18 6.93
CA GLU A 83 -2.46 -5.80 7.51
C GLU A 83 -2.10 -4.33 7.20
N ALA A 84 -2.44 -3.86 5.99
CA ALA A 84 -2.21 -2.48 5.58
C ALA A 84 -3.12 -1.48 6.31
N GLU A 85 -4.37 -1.84 6.62
CA GLU A 85 -5.27 -1.02 7.44
C GLU A 85 -4.76 -0.90 8.89
N GLU A 86 -4.27 -2.00 9.47
CA GLU A 86 -3.66 -1.99 10.80
C GLU A 86 -2.33 -1.22 10.79
N GLY A 87 -1.54 -1.40 9.74
CA GLY A 87 -0.31 -0.66 9.49
C GLY A 87 -0.52 0.83 9.40
N HIS A 88 -1.57 1.26 8.70
CA HIS A 88 -1.96 2.66 8.62
C HIS A 88 -2.21 3.26 10.00
N LYS A 89 -2.97 2.57 10.86
CA LYS A 89 -3.26 3.05 12.23
C LYS A 89 -1.97 3.24 13.04
N ARG A 90 -1.06 2.27 13.00
CA ARG A 90 0.25 2.37 13.67
C ARG A 90 1.08 3.53 13.13
N MET A 91 1.12 3.72 11.82
CA MET A 91 1.87 4.81 11.21
C MET A 91 1.26 6.19 11.51
N CYS A 92 -0.05 6.28 11.72
CA CYS A 92 -0.69 7.50 12.23
C CYS A 92 -0.27 7.80 13.68
N GLU A 93 -0.19 6.80 14.55
CA GLU A 93 0.31 6.98 15.93
C GLU A 93 1.75 7.52 15.92
N VAL A 94 2.61 6.94 15.08
CA VAL A 94 3.99 7.39 14.87
C VAL A 94 4.05 8.80 14.29
N ALA A 95 3.32 9.06 13.20
CA ALA A 95 3.38 10.32 12.47
C ALA A 95 2.86 11.51 13.26
N PHE A 96 1.83 11.28 14.09
CA PHE A 96 1.12 12.35 14.80
C PHE A 96 1.49 12.44 16.29
N GLU A 97 2.40 11.59 16.77
CA GLU A 97 2.82 11.49 18.18
C GLU A 97 1.62 11.44 19.16
N VAL A 98 0.59 10.66 18.81
CA VAL A 98 -0.68 10.52 19.57
C VAL A 98 -0.73 9.28 20.45
#